data_AF-A0A3B0LZF9-F1
#
_entry.id   AF-A0A3B0LZF9-F1
#
_cell.length_a   1.000
_cell.length_b   1.000
_cell.length_c   1.000
_cell.angle_alpha   90.00
_cell.angle_beta   90.00
_cell.angle_gamma   90.00
#
_symmetry.space_group_name_H-M   'P 1'
#
loop_
_entity.id
_entity.type
_entity.pdbx_description
1 polymer ?
#
loop_
_entity_poly.entity_id
_entity_poly.type
_entity_poly.pdbx_seq_one_letter_code
_entity_poly.pdbx_strand_id
1 'polypeptide(L)'
;MVSKTIFIYLIIFFPCIISGCHSFRDQSNFSGSDLNNNLECEKVKSNLNKSTPIVLYKGMVDCIKINQYKNGIFLYLLAGSYAYYDANRINTFYARKVHHDLLTENLALLTTAEYNSFWRILKNFMQQENQRKMVCSKIERIGVPDYQPIYMLRNKVTTISRYNIDYVLFKKSLNNYLNC
;
A
#
# COMPACT_ATOMS: atom_id res chain seq x y z
N MET A 1 13.43 50.18 39.56
CA MET A 1 12.29 50.92 40.14
C MET A 1 11.66 51.73 39.03
N VAL A 2 10.34 51.51 38.79
CA VAL A 2 9.39 52.32 37.98
C VAL A 2 9.71 52.36 36.47
N SER A 3 8.83 52.07 35.51
CA SER A 3 7.37 52.07 35.48
C SER A 3 6.86 51.07 34.42
N LYS A 4 5.74 50.42 34.73
CA LYS A 4 4.92 49.67 33.78
C LYS A 4 4.01 50.67 33.05
N THR A 5 3.91 50.56 31.73
CA THR A 5 2.81 51.19 30.97
C THR A 5 2.15 50.14 30.10
N ILE A 6 0.98 49.75 30.58
CA ILE A 6 -0.02 48.90 29.94
C ILE A 6 -0.80 49.80 28.98
N PHE A 7 -0.77 49.50 27.68
CA PHE A 7 -1.69 50.10 26.72
C PHE A 7 -2.68 49.03 26.26
N ILE A 8 -3.86 49.07 26.88
CA ILE A 8 -5.07 48.37 26.49
C ILE A 8 -5.77 49.25 25.45
N TYR A 9 -5.86 48.78 24.20
CA TYR A 9 -6.84 49.27 23.23
C TYR A 9 -7.60 48.04 22.70
N LEU A 10 -8.83 47.84 23.17
CA LEU A 10 -10.08 48.27 22.53
C LEU A 10 -10.34 47.59 21.18
N ILE A 11 -10.85 46.36 21.30
CA ILE A 11 -12.01 45.79 20.59
C ILE A 11 -12.38 46.51 19.28
N ILE A 12 -12.02 45.90 18.15
CA ILE A 12 -12.75 46.10 16.89
C ILE A 12 -13.47 44.80 16.59
N PHE A 13 -14.78 44.84 16.81
CA PHE A 13 -15.78 43.91 16.32
C PHE A 13 -15.72 43.88 14.78
N PHE A 14 -15.31 42.77 14.19
CA PHE A 14 -15.45 42.53 12.75
C PHE A 14 -16.26 41.24 12.52
N PRO A 15 -17.61 41.30 12.58
CA PRO A 15 -18.43 40.22 12.06
C PRO A 15 -18.66 40.50 10.58
N CYS A 16 -17.92 39.80 9.70
CA CYS A 16 -18.35 39.66 8.32
C CYS A 16 -18.50 38.17 8.01
N ILE A 17 -19.78 37.79 8.03
CA ILE A 17 -20.36 36.54 7.58
C ILE A 17 -20.07 36.39 6.09
N ILE A 18 -19.33 35.36 5.67
CA ILE A 18 -19.57 34.70 4.39
C ILE A 18 -19.31 33.19 4.54
N SER A 19 -20.31 32.48 5.06
CA SER A 19 -20.46 31.04 4.83
C SER A 19 -20.85 30.82 3.37
N GLY A 20 -19.85 30.64 2.50
CA GLY A 20 -20.01 30.17 1.14
C GLY A 20 -19.54 28.72 1.01
N CYS A 21 -20.43 27.75 1.23
CA CYS A 21 -20.24 26.41 0.70
C CYS A 21 -20.56 26.44 -0.80
N HIS A 22 -19.57 26.71 -1.65
CA HIS A 22 -19.69 26.37 -3.07
C HIS A 22 -19.19 24.95 -3.27
N SER A 23 -20.12 24.00 -3.31
CA SER A 23 -19.87 22.70 -3.93
C SER A 23 -19.78 22.94 -5.43
N PHE A 24 -18.57 23.18 -5.95
CA PHE A 24 -18.31 23.03 -7.37
C PHE A 24 -17.84 21.60 -7.63
N ARG A 25 -18.77 20.84 -8.22
CA ARG A 25 -18.52 19.63 -8.99
C ARG A 25 -17.40 19.93 -10.00
N ASP A 26 -16.26 19.27 -9.84
CA ASP A 26 -15.27 19.23 -10.90
C ASP A 26 -15.68 18.12 -11.87
N GLN A 27 -16.41 18.51 -12.91
CA GLN A 27 -16.71 17.66 -14.06
C GLN A 27 -15.57 17.88 -15.07
N SER A 28 -14.47 17.16 -14.90
CA SER A 28 -13.46 17.06 -15.95
C SER A 28 -13.95 16.08 -17.02
N ASN A 29 -14.49 16.64 -18.11
CA ASN A 29 -14.58 15.94 -19.38
C ASN A 29 -13.16 15.61 -19.84
N PHE A 30 -12.71 14.37 -19.66
CA PHE A 30 -11.44 13.90 -20.23
C PHE A 30 -11.73 13.19 -21.56
N SER A 31 -11.55 13.92 -22.65
CA SER A 31 -11.40 13.37 -24.00
C SER A 31 -9.91 13.22 -24.29
N GLY A 32 -9.50 12.05 -24.77
CA GLY A 32 -8.26 11.88 -25.54
C GLY A 32 -7.06 11.29 -24.81
N SER A 33 -6.86 9.98 -25.02
CA SER A 33 -5.59 9.23 -25.05
C SER A 33 -4.48 9.55 -24.04
N ASP A 34 -4.47 8.83 -22.91
CA ASP A 34 -3.24 8.25 -22.29
C ASP A 34 -3.59 7.31 -21.11
N LEU A 35 -4.64 6.49 -21.27
CA LEU A 35 -5.39 5.89 -20.17
C LEU A 35 -5.15 4.39 -19.98
N ASN A 36 -3.89 3.94 -20.04
CA ASN A 36 -3.56 2.53 -19.76
C ASN A 36 -2.61 2.26 -18.60
N ASN A 37 -1.96 3.28 -18.01
CA ASN A 37 -0.99 3.08 -16.90
C ASN A 37 -1.40 3.72 -15.56
N ASN A 38 -2.50 4.47 -15.51
CA ASN A 38 -2.94 5.18 -14.28
C ASN A 38 -4.04 4.46 -13.49
N LEU A 39 -4.43 3.26 -13.94
CA LEU A 39 -5.70 2.67 -13.53
C LEU A 39 -5.54 1.63 -12.42
N GLU A 40 -4.36 1.02 -12.23
CA GLU A 40 -4.20 -0.04 -11.23
C GLU A 40 -4.01 0.48 -9.80
N CYS A 41 -3.40 1.67 -9.59
CA CYS A 41 -3.25 2.24 -8.25
C CYS A 41 -4.58 2.39 -7.49
N GLU A 42 -5.68 2.63 -8.23
CA GLU A 42 -7.02 2.74 -7.65
C GLU A 42 -7.90 1.51 -7.86
N LYS A 43 -7.76 0.78 -8.98
CA LYS A 43 -8.56 -0.43 -9.25
C LYS A 43 -8.32 -1.56 -8.27
N VAL A 44 -7.09 -1.67 -7.75
CA VAL A 44 -6.72 -2.72 -6.78
C VAL A 44 -7.49 -2.58 -5.45
N LYS A 45 -8.20 -1.47 -5.22
CA LYS A 45 -9.01 -1.26 -4.00
C LYS A 45 -10.19 -2.24 -3.85
N SER A 46 -10.64 -2.91 -4.93
CA SER A 46 -11.72 -3.91 -4.87
C SER A 46 -11.16 -5.33 -4.83
N ASN A 47 -11.66 -6.16 -3.90
CA ASN A 47 -11.26 -7.58 -3.75
C ASN A 47 -9.74 -7.80 -3.56
N LEU A 48 -9.14 -7.06 -2.62
CA LEU A 48 -7.70 -7.14 -2.31
C LEU A 48 -7.23 -8.57 -1.99
N ASN A 49 -8.05 -9.39 -1.34
CA ASN A 49 -7.73 -10.78 -1.02
C ASN A 49 -7.70 -11.70 -2.26
N LYS A 50 -8.29 -11.29 -3.39
CA LYS A 50 -8.22 -12.03 -4.68
C LYS A 50 -7.09 -11.55 -5.57
N SER A 51 -6.43 -10.45 -5.21
CA SER A 51 -5.31 -9.89 -5.97
C SER A 51 -4.01 -10.60 -5.60
N THR A 52 -3.35 -11.18 -6.60
CA THR A 52 -2.05 -11.83 -6.41
C THR A 52 -0.96 -10.79 -6.17
N PRO A 53 0.18 -11.16 -5.56
CA PRO A 53 1.32 -10.26 -5.39
C PRO A 53 1.82 -9.64 -6.69
N ILE A 54 1.67 -10.33 -7.82
CA ILE A 54 2.01 -9.77 -9.14
C ILE A 54 1.17 -8.52 -9.42
N VAL A 55 -0.14 -8.61 -9.23
CA VAL A 55 -1.07 -7.48 -9.44
C VAL A 55 -0.83 -6.38 -8.40
N LEU A 56 -0.63 -6.75 -7.14
CA LEU A 56 -0.43 -5.80 -6.05
C LEU A 56 0.89 -5.01 -6.23
N TYR A 57 1.99 -5.66 -6.61
CA TYR A 57 3.25 -4.95 -6.87
C TYR A 57 3.19 -4.09 -8.12
N LYS A 58 2.47 -4.50 -9.16
CA LYS A 58 2.25 -3.63 -10.32
C LYS A 58 1.47 -2.37 -9.92
N GLY A 59 0.39 -2.52 -9.16
CA GLY A 59 -0.34 -1.39 -8.59
C GLY A 59 0.53 -0.51 -7.67
N MET A 60 1.47 -1.09 -6.91
CA MET A 60 2.45 -0.33 -6.14
C MET A 60 3.31 0.56 -7.06
N VAL A 61 3.87 0.00 -8.13
CA VAL A 61 4.69 0.76 -9.10
C VAL A 61 3.88 1.92 -9.68
N ASP A 62 2.65 1.65 -10.10
CA ASP A 62 1.76 2.68 -10.65
C ASP A 62 1.50 3.79 -9.63
N CYS A 63 1.22 3.44 -8.37
CA CYS A 63 1.05 4.44 -7.30
C CYS A 63 2.30 5.29 -7.06
N ILE A 64 3.49 4.71 -7.15
CA ILE A 64 4.75 5.43 -6.95
C ILE A 64 4.96 6.45 -8.07
N LYS A 65 4.73 6.05 -9.32
CA LYS A 65 4.88 6.91 -10.51
C LYS A 65 4.00 8.16 -10.49
N ILE A 66 2.83 8.07 -9.84
CA ILE A 66 1.90 9.21 -9.66
C ILE A 66 2.02 9.86 -8.27
N ASN A 67 3.10 9.63 -7.53
CA ASN A 67 3.37 10.17 -6.20
C ASN A 67 2.33 9.82 -5.11
N GLN A 68 1.50 8.79 -5.32
CA GLN A 68 0.56 8.28 -4.33
C GLN A 68 1.23 7.30 -3.36
N TYR A 69 2.27 7.78 -2.65
CA TYR A 69 3.13 6.93 -1.81
C TYR A 69 2.39 6.17 -0.71
N LYS A 70 1.32 6.74 -0.12
CA LYS A 70 0.52 6.05 0.90
C LYS A 70 -0.15 4.79 0.35
N ASN A 71 -0.67 4.86 -0.88
CA ASN A 71 -1.27 3.71 -1.55
C ASN A 71 -0.17 2.73 -1.99
N GLY A 72 0.94 3.23 -2.54
CA GLY A 72 2.10 2.40 -2.90
C GLY A 72 2.66 1.61 -1.71
N ILE A 73 2.83 2.25 -0.54
CA ILE A 73 3.27 1.59 0.70
C ILE A 73 2.27 0.51 1.11
N PHE A 74 0.98 0.80 1.09
CA PHE A 74 -0.02 -0.19 1.46
C PHE A 74 0.00 -1.41 0.53
N LEU A 75 0.10 -1.19 -0.79
CA LEU A 75 0.18 -2.27 -1.78
C LEU A 75 1.48 -3.06 -1.67
N TYR A 76 2.62 -2.40 -1.43
CA TYR A 76 3.91 -3.04 -1.15
C TYR A 76 3.82 -4.00 0.04
N LEU A 77 3.29 -3.53 1.18
CA LEU A 77 3.20 -4.32 2.40
C LEU A 77 2.22 -5.48 2.26
N LEU A 78 1.09 -5.28 1.57
CA LEU A 78 0.12 -6.34 1.28
C LEU A 78 0.72 -7.39 0.33
N ALA A 79 1.32 -6.97 -0.78
CA ALA A 79 1.96 -7.85 -1.76
C ALA A 79 3.07 -8.67 -1.13
N GLY A 80 3.92 -8.04 -0.32
CA GLY A 80 5.00 -8.70 0.41
C GLY A 80 4.48 -9.73 1.42
N SER A 81 3.44 -9.38 2.19
CA SER A 81 2.82 -10.30 3.16
C SER A 81 2.21 -11.52 2.46
N TYR A 82 1.51 -11.30 1.34
CA TYR A 82 0.91 -12.37 0.55
C TYR A 82 1.97 -13.24 -0.13
N ALA A 83 3.01 -12.65 -0.73
CA ALA A 83 4.10 -13.41 -1.33
C ALA A 83 4.89 -14.21 -0.28
N TYR A 84 5.10 -13.66 0.91
CA TYR A 84 5.80 -14.36 1.99
C TYR A 84 4.95 -15.53 2.52
N TYR A 85 3.65 -15.32 2.74
CA TYR A 85 2.70 -16.37 3.06
C TYR A 85 2.67 -17.47 1.99
N ASP A 86 2.66 -17.09 0.71
CA ASP A 86 2.64 -17.98 -0.43
C ASP A 86 3.91 -18.82 -0.57
N ALA A 87 5.06 -18.24 -0.28
CA ALA A 87 6.31 -18.97 -0.21
C ALA A 87 6.33 -19.96 0.96
N ASN A 88 5.80 -19.58 2.13
CA ASN A 88 5.73 -20.44 3.31
C ASN A 88 4.74 -21.60 3.14
N ARG A 89 3.59 -21.37 2.50
CA ARG A 89 2.58 -22.41 2.29
C ARG A 89 2.99 -23.44 1.24
N ILE A 90 3.76 -23.02 0.22
CA ILE A 90 4.36 -23.94 -0.76
C ILE A 90 5.61 -24.63 -0.19
N ASN A 91 6.37 -23.91 0.65
CA ASN A 91 7.58 -24.37 1.33
C ASN A 91 8.66 -24.98 0.41
N THR A 92 8.83 -24.44 -0.80
CA THR A 92 9.94 -24.83 -1.69
C THR A 92 10.98 -23.73 -1.79
N PHE A 93 12.23 -24.12 -2.13
CA PHE A 93 13.27 -23.14 -2.46
C PHE A 93 12.84 -22.24 -3.63
N TYR A 94 12.18 -22.81 -4.63
CA TYR A 94 11.69 -22.07 -5.79
C TYR A 94 10.67 -20.99 -5.38
N ALA A 95 9.68 -21.32 -4.55
CA ALA A 95 8.69 -20.33 -4.10
C ALA A 95 9.32 -19.18 -3.31
N ARG A 96 10.31 -19.47 -2.44
CA ARG A 96 11.08 -18.43 -1.74
C ARG A 96 11.88 -17.54 -2.70
N LYS A 97 12.47 -18.12 -3.74
CA LYS A 97 13.15 -17.37 -4.80
C LYS A 97 12.17 -16.47 -5.56
N VAL A 98 11.00 -16.98 -5.96
CA VAL A 98 9.97 -16.19 -6.64
C VAL A 98 9.48 -15.02 -5.78
N HIS A 99 9.34 -15.19 -4.45
CA HIS A 99 9.01 -14.08 -3.55
C HIS A 99 10.03 -12.93 -3.65
N HIS A 100 11.32 -13.25 -3.67
CA HIS A 100 12.38 -12.25 -3.78
C HIS A 100 12.44 -11.62 -5.17
N ASP A 101 12.47 -12.46 -6.22
CA ASP A 101 12.59 -12.02 -7.61
C ASP A 101 11.43 -11.09 -7.99
N LEU A 102 10.19 -11.43 -7.59
CA LEU A 102 9.00 -10.63 -7.91
C LEU A 102 9.08 -9.19 -7.38
N LEU A 103 9.59 -8.99 -6.16
CA LEU A 103 9.77 -7.65 -5.62
C LEU A 103 10.86 -6.90 -6.40
N THR A 104 12.00 -7.54 -6.62
CA THR A 104 13.15 -6.95 -7.31
C THR A 104 12.79 -6.51 -8.74
N GLU A 105 12.08 -7.37 -9.48
CA GLU A 105 11.62 -7.09 -10.85
C GLU A 105 10.68 -5.88 -10.90
N ASN A 106 9.74 -5.76 -9.96
CA ASN A 106 8.82 -4.62 -9.92
C ASN A 106 9.53 -3.32 -9.53
N LEU A 107 10.47 -3.36 -8.57
CA LEU A 107 11.25 -2.17 -8.20
C LEU A 107 12.16 -1.68 -9.33
N ALA A 108 12.61 -2.57 -10.22
CA ALA A 108 13.41 -2.20 -11.39
C ALA A 108 12.62 -1.37 -12.43
N LEU A 109 11.29 -1.31 -12.32
CA LEU A 109 10.43 -0.47 -13.18
C LEU A 109 10.38 1.00 -12.75
N LEU A 110 11.01 1.34 -11.63
CA LEU A 110 11.09 2.70 -11.10
C LEU A 110 12.40 3.36 -11.53
N THR A 111 12.35 4.66 -11.76
CA THR A 111 13.55 5.49 -11.84
C THR A 111 14.27 5.51 -10.49
N THR A 112 15.56 5.85 -10.50
CA THR A 112 16.34 6.01 -9.26
C THR A 112 15.70 7.03 -8.29
N ALA A 113 15.13 8.12 -8.82
CA ALA A 113 14.48 9.15 -8.01
C ALA A 113 13.19 8.64 -7.32
N GLU A 114 12.35 7.90 -8.07
CA GLU A 114 11.14 7.28 -7.54
C GLU A 114 11.46 6.21 -6.49
N TYR A 115 12.42 5.33 -6.80
CA TYR A 115 12.91 4.30 -5.88
C TYR A 115 13.39 4.93 -4.56
N ASN A 116 14.28 5.92 -4.63
CA ASN A 116 14.83 6.57 -3.45
C ASN A 116 13.76 7.28 -2.63
N SER A 117 12.81 7.96 -3.30
CA SER A 117 11.70 8.64 -2.64
C SER A 117 10.78 7.66 -1.92
N PHE A 118 10.41 6.57 -2.60
CA PHE A 118 9.59 5.52 -2.03
C PHE A 118 10.23 4.91 -0.79
N TRP A 119 11.50 4.49 -0.87
CA TRP A 119 12.18 3.85 0.26
C TRP A 119 12.37 4.77 1.45
N ARG A 120 12.68 6.05 1.22
CA ARG A 120 12.76 7.04 2.30
C ARG A 120 11.42 7.16 3.03
N ILE A 121 10.31 7.28 2.29
CA ILE A 121 8.97 7.43 2.87
C ILE A 121 8.54 6.13 3.57
N LEU A 122 8.77 4.97 2.95
CA LEU A 122 8.48 3.66 3.53
C LEU A 122 9.25 3.43 4.84
N LYS A 123 10.54 3.76 4.88
CA LYS A 123 11.36 3.65 6.10
C LYS A 123 10.77 4.51 7.24
N ASN A 124 10.44 5.77 6.94
CA ASN A 124 9.81 6.67 7.92
C ASN A 124 8.44 6.17 8.37
N PHE A 125 7.68 5.54 7.47
CA PHE A 125 6.38 4.93 7.80
C PHE A 125 6.54 3.74 8.76
N MET A 126 7.47 2.82 8.46
CA MET A 126 7.66 1.59 9.26
C MET A 126 8.29 1.84 10.64
N GLN A 127 9.01 2.95 10.81
CA GLN A 127 9.55 3.39 12.11
C GLN A 127 8.45 3.91 13.05
N GLN A 128 7.30 4.34 12.52
CA GLN A 128 6.19 4.84 13.32
C GLN A 128 5.31 3.67 13.78
N GLU A 129 5.38 3.34 15.07
CA GLU A 129 4.68 2.18 15.64
C GLU A 129 3.16 2.21 15.39
N ASN A 130 2.54 3.38 15.55
CA ASN A 130 1.11 3.56 15.27
C ASN A 130 0.76 3.28 13.79
N GLN A 131 1.59 3.72 12.85
CA GLN A 131 1.39 3.48 11.42
C GLN A 131 1.58 2.00 11.08
N ARG A 132 2.62 1.37 11.65
CA ARG A 132 2.87 -0.07 11.50
C ARG A 132 1.70 -0.91 12.04
N LYS A 133 1.23 -0.64 13.27
CA LYS A 133 0.06 -1.33 13.85
C LYS A 133 -1.20 -1.11 13.01
N MET A 134 -1.44 0.11 12.55
CA MET A 134 -2.59 0.42 11.70
C MET A 134 -2.57 -0.40 10.40
N VAL A 135 -1.42 -0.55 9.74
CA VAL A 135 -1.34 -1.34 8.50
C VAL A 135 -1.45 -2.84 8.78
N CYS A 136 -0.86 -3.35 9.86
CA CYS A 136 -1.06 -4.74 10.32
C CYS A 136 -2.55 -5.04 10.48
N SER A 137 -3.27 -4.25 11.27
CA SER A 137 -4.72 -4.43 11.47
C SER A 137 -5.54 -4.24 10.19
N LYS A 138 -5.05 -3.47 9.21
CA LYS A 138 -5.72 -3.34 7.91
C LYS A 138 -5.53 -4.60 7.06
N ILE A 139 -4.32 -5.16 7.01
CA ILE A 139 -4.01 -6.39 6.28
C ILE A 139 -4.72 -7.59 6.90
N GLU A 140 -4.73 -7.69 8.24
CA GLU A 140 -5.46 -8.74 8.95
C GLU A 140 -6.97 -8.72 8.64
N ARG A 141 -7.58 -7.53 8.59
CA ARG A 141 -9.01 -7.37 8.25
C ARG A 141 -9.36 -7.74 6.81
N ILE A 142 -8.42 -7.59 5.88
CA ILE A 142 -8.60 -8.07 4.50
C ILE A 142 -8.59 -9.60 4.49
N GLY A 143 -7.75 -10.19 5.34
CA GLY A 143 -7.68 -11.63 5.55
C GLY A 143 -6.76 -12.34 4.57
N VAL A 144 -6.83 -13.67 4.66
CA VAL A 144 -5.98 -14.59 3.90
C VAL A 144 -6.30 -14.48 2.40
N PRO A 145 -5.28 -14.60 1.52
CA PRO A 145 -5.48 -14.75 0.08
C PRO A 145 -6.54 -15.77 -0.33
N ASP A 146 -7.51 -15.32 -1.12
CA ASP A 146 -8.54 -16.13 -1.79
C ASP A 146 -8.12 -16.43 -3.24
N TYR A 147 -6.91 -16.98 -3.38
CA TYR A 147 -6.37 -17.44 -4.65
C TYR A 147 -5.32 -18.53 -4.44
N GLN A 148 -5.09 -19.33 -5.48
CA GLN A 148 -4.04 -20.35 -5.55
C GLN A 148 -2.70 -19.71 -5.98
N PRO A 149 -1.56 -20.02 -5.33
CA PRO A 149 -0.25 -19.42 -5.64
C PRO A 149 0.38 -20.03 -6.90
N ILE A 150 -0.38 -20.16 -7.98
CA ILE A 150 0.08 -20.83 -9.21
C ILE A 150 1.33 -20.16 -9.81
N TYR A 151 1.53 -18.87 -9.54
CA TYR A 151 2.67 -18.10 -9.98
C TYR A 151 4.00 -18.47 -9.29
N MET A 152 3.94 -19.27 -8.21
CA MET A 152 5.11 -19.77 -7.48
C MET A 152 5.37 -21.26 -7.72
N LEU A 153 4.72 -21.89 -8.70
CA LEU A 153 4.91 -23.29 -9.04
C LEU A 153 5.88 -23.43 -10.22
N ARG A 154 6.91 -24.27 -10.07
CA ARG A 154 7.95 -24.49 -11.09
C ARG A 154 7.39 -25.17 -12.36
N ASN A 155 6.41 -26.05 -12.20
CA ASN A 155 5.71 -26.75 -13.28
C ASN A 155 4.20 -26.49 -13.16
N LYS A 156 3.48 -26.38 -14.28
CA LYS A 156 2.01 -26.23 -14.29
C LYS A 156 1.27 -27.44 -13.68
N VAL A 157 1.96 -28.57 -13.50
CA VAL A 157 1.43 -29.82 -12.96
C VAL A 157 2.17 -30.17 -11.67
N THR A 158 1.75 -29.55 -10.59
CA THR A 158 1.82 -30.17 -9.27
C THR A 158 0.40 -30.15 -8.75
N THR A 159 -0.19 -31.33 -8.60
CA THR A 159 -1.53 -31.56 -8.04
C THR A 159 -1.64 -30.76 -6.75
N ILE A 160 -2.38 -29.64 -6.78
CA ILE A 160 -2.65 -28.84 -5.57
C ILE A 160 -3.76 -29.56 -4.81
N SER A 161 -3.40 -30.69 -4.19
CA SER A 161 -4.38 -31.67 -3.70
C SER A 161 -5.18 -31.20 -2.49
N ARG A 162 -4.78 -30.13 -1.80
CA ARG A 162 -5.61 -29.37 -0.85
C ARG A 162 -4.83 -28.14 -0.39
N TYR A 163 -5.08 -27.01 -1.02
CA TYR A 163 -4.63 -25.74 -0.47
C TYR A 163 -5.55 -25.37 0.69
N ASN A 164 -5.17 -25.73 1.91
CA ASN A 164 -5.88 -25.31 3.11
C ASN A 164 -5.54 -23.84 3.39
N ILE A 165 -6.56 -22.99 3.41
CA ILE A 165 -6.46 -21.63 3.93
C ILE A 165 -6.09 -21.75 5.41
N ASP A 166 -4.87 -21.36 5.76
CA ASP A 166 -4.35 -21.47 7.12
C ASP A 166 -4.18 -20.06 7.70
N TYR A 167 -5.19 -19.63 8.45
CA TYR A 167 -5.19 -18.35 9.15
C TYR A 167 -4.04 -18.23 10.15
N VAL A 168 -3.65 -19.34 10.80
CA VAL A 168 -2.54 -19.36 11.76
C VAL A 168 -1.23 -19.11 11.03
N LEU A 169 -1.01 -19.78 9.89
CA LEU A 169 0.15 -19.55 9.04
C LEU A 169 0.15 -18.13 8.47
N PHE A 170 -1.00 -17.58 8.08
CA PHE A 170 -1.11 -16.20 7.59
C PHE A 170 -0.71 -15.20 8.67
N LYS A 171 -1.24 -15.33 9.88
CA LYS A 171 -0.89 -14.45 11.00
C LYS A 171 0.59 -14.55 11.37
N LYS A 172 1.14 -15.78 11.42
CA LYS A 172 2.57 -16.00 11.64
C LYS A 172 3.43 -15.35 10.54
N SER A 173 2.99 -15.46 9.28
CA SER A 173 3.68 -14.88 8.13
C SER A 173 3.67 -13.35 8.18
N LEU A 174 2.54 -12.76 8.58
CA LEU A 174 2.41 -11.32 8.75
C LEU A 174 3.34 -10.79 9.85
N ASN A 175 3.36 -11.44 11.02
CA ASN A 175 4.26 -11.08 12.11
C ASN A 175 5.73 -11.17 11.70
N ASN A 176 6.13 -12.27 11.06
CA ASN A 176 7.51 -12.47 10.61
C ASN A 176 7.95 -11.48 9.51
N TYR A 177 7.02 -11.08 8.63
CA TYR A 177 7.35 -10.20 7.50
C TYR A 177 7.31 -8.72 7.89
N LEU A 178 6.30 -8.29 8.66
CA LEU A 178 6.06 -6.88 8.98
C LEU A 178 6.43 -6.47 10.41
N ASN A 179 6.77 -7.42 11.29
CA ASN A 179 6.87 -7.19 12.74
C ASN A 179 5.58 -6.58 13.31
N CYS A 180 4.47 -7.19 12.91
CA CYS A 180 3.26 -7.22 13.71
C CYS A 180 3.52 -8.17 14.91
#